data_AF-A0A7J6R9U7-F1
#
_entry.id   AF-A0A7J6R9U7-F1
#
_cell.length_a   1.000
_cell.length_b   1.000
_cell.length_c   1.000
_cell.angle_alpha   90.00
_cell.angle_beta   90.00
_cell.angle_gamma   90.00
#
_symmetry.space_group_name_H-M   'P 1'
#
loop_
_entity.id
_entity.type
_entity.pdbx_description
1 polymer ?
#
loop_
_entity_poly.entity_id
_entity_poly.type
_entity_poly.pdbx_seq_one_letter_code
_entity_poly.pdbx_strand_id
1 'polypeptide(L)'
;MNRLLAVSSMVTSSLSAITSAAVKGAVAAAPPMKVSTCDQMRRCDKNATDKYSIPSALLMENAGITSYRCLTELLPNSRMTPQTKVLVVCGPGNNGGDGFVVARYVHSNGGQVRVILLNSREKYHGDASTNLN
;
A
#
# COMPACT_ATOMS: atom_id res chain seq x y z
N MET A 1 19.11 -9.22 46.32
CA MET A 1 18.33 -8.58 45.25
C MET A 1 19.13 -8.22 43.97
N ASN A 2 20.44 -8.47 43.88
CA ASN A 2 21.25 -8.06 42.72
C ASN A 2 21.69 -9.18 41.75
N ARG A 3 21.32 -10.46 41.99
CA ARG A 3 21.66 -11.57 41.07
C ARG A 3 20.54 -11.96 40.10
N LEU A 4 19.28 -11.60 40.38
CA LEU A 4 18.16 -11.84 39.45
C LEU A 4 18.10 -10.82 38.30
N LEU A 5 18.52 -9.57 38.52
CA LEU A 5 18.50 -8.52 37.49
C LEU A 5 19.55 -8.74 36.38
N ALA A 6 20.68 -9.37 36.69
CA ALA A 6 21.75 -9.62 35.72
C ALA A 6 21.42 -10.75 34.72
N VAL A 7 20.58 -11.72 35.11
CA VAL A 7 20.16 -12.81 34.22
C VAL A 7 19.08 -12.34 33.24
N SER A 8 18.24 -11.38 33.64
CA SER A 8 17.21 -10.81 32.76
C SER A 8 17.82 -9.96 31.64
N SER A 9 18.88 -9.19 31.92
CA SER A 9 19.54 -8.34 30.91
C SER A 9 20.36 -9.13 29.87
N MET A 10 20.98 -10.25 30.26
CA MET A 10 21.73 -11.13 29.35
C MET A 10 20.84 -11.88 28.35
N VAL A 11 19.59 -12.20 28.74
CA VAL A 11 18.64 -12.86 27.82
C VAL A 11 18.06 -11.87 26.80
N THR A 12 17.83 -10.61 27.19
CA THR A 12 17.35 -9.57 26.25
C THR A 12 18.40 -9.13 25.22
N SER A 13 19.69 -9.05 25.58
CA SER A 13 20.76 -8.68 24.63
C SER A 13 21.02 -9.74 23.56
N SER A 14 20.73 -11.01 23.90
CA SER A 14 20.94 -12.15 23.02
C SER A 14 19.82 -12.28 21.97
N LEU A 15 18.59 -11.87 22.30
CA LEU A 15 17.47 -11.87 21.36
C LEU A 15 17.57 -10.75 20.30
N SER A 16 18.00 -9.54 20.68
CA SER A 16 18.16 -8.41 19.74
C SER A 16 19.26 -8.65 18.71
N ALA A 17 20.30 -9.40 19.08
CA ALA A 17 21.36 -9.79 18.15
C ALA A 17 20.87 -10.82 17.11
N ILE A 18 19.96 -11.72 17.51
CA ILE A 18 19.40 -12.76 16.64
C ILE A 18 18.36 -12.17 15.66
N THR A 19 17.56 -11.17 16.06
CA THR A 19 16.65 -10.48 15.12
C THR A 19 17.38 -9.57 14.12
N SER A 20 18.48 -8.93 14.52
CA SER A 20 19.31 -8.11 13.61
C SER A 20 20.06 -8.96 12.57
N ALA A 21 20.49 -10.17 12.93
CA ALA A 21 21.21 -11.07 12.02
C ALA A 21 20.30 -11.78 11.01
N ALA A 22 19.05 -12.09 11.39
CA ALA A 22 18.13 -12.84 10.53
C ALA A 22 17.48 -12.01 9.40
N VAL A 23 17.48 -10.67 9.48
CA VAL A 23 16.92 -9.79 8.42
C VAL A 23 18.01 -9.30 7.45
N LYS A 24 19.29 -9.37 7.83
CA LYS A 24 20.42 -8.95 6.96
C LYS A 24 20.94 -10.06 6.04
N GLY A 25 20.31 -11.23 6.06
CA GLY A 25 20.68 -12.38 5.24
C GLY A 25 20.03 -12.35 3.86
N ALA A 26 20.82 -11.99 2.85
CA ALA A 26 20.62 -12.35 1.44
C ALA A 26 19.36 -11.80 0.74
N VAL A 27 19.27 -10.48 0.58
CA VAL A 27 18.86 -9.98 -0.74
C VAL A 27 20.12 -10.00 -1.58
N ALA A 28 20.38 -11.11 -2.28
CA ALA A 28 21.30 -11.09 -3.42
C ALA A 28 20.96 -9.85 -4.26
N ALA A 29 21.95 -9.04 -4.66
CA ALA A 29 21.72 -7.79 -5.38
C ALA A 29 20.72 -8.05 -6.51
N ALA A 30 19.47 -7.65 -6.30
CA ALA A 30 18.40 -7.99 -7.21
C ALA A 30 18.79 -7.44 -8.58
N PRO A 31 18.57 -8.20 -9.68
CA PRO A 31 18.85 -7.67 -11.00
C PRO A 31 18.15 -6.32 -11.15
N PRO A 32 18.75 -5.36 -11.87
CA PRO A 32 18.18 -4.03 -11.99
C PRO A 32 16.73 -4.12 -12.44
N MET A 33 15.86 -3.43 -11.70
CA MET A 33 14.42 -3.37 -11.96
C MET A 33 14.19 -2.83 -13.37
N LYS A 34 13.42 -3.56 -14.18
CA LYS A 34 13.03 -3.10 -15.52
C LYS A 34 11.95 -2.03 -15.39
N VAL A 35 12.16 -0.88 -16.02
CA VAL A 35 11.16 0.19 -16.09
C VAL A 35 10.32 -0.01 -17.34
N SER A 36 9.00 -0.03 -17.17
CA SER A 36 8.04 -0.17 -18.27
C SER A 36 7.60 1.19 -18.80
N THR A 37 7.39 1.30 -20.11
CA THR A 37 6.68 2.44 -20.72
C THR A 37 5.18 2.36 -20.41
N CYS A 38 4.47 3.47 -20.59
CA CYS A 38 3.01 3.50 -20.40
C CYS A 38 2.28 2.44 -21.25
N ASP A 39 2.70 2.25 -22.51
CA ASP A 39 2.08 1.26 -23.40
C ASP A 39 2.45 -0.17 -23.04
N GLN A 40 3.62 -0.40 -22.45
CA GLN A 40 3.96 -1.70 -21.89
C GLN A 40 3.07 -2.01 -20.68
N MET A 41 2.89 -1.05 -19.76
CA MET A 41 2.02 -1.24 -18.59
C MET A 41 0.57 -1.53 -19.00
N ARG A 42 -0.01 -0.75 -19.92
CA ARG A 42 -1.37 -0.99 -20.45
C ARG A 42 -1.51 -2.39 -21.06
N ARG A 43 -0.48 -2.86 -21.76
CA ARG A 43 -0.46 -4.22 -22.34
C ARG A 43 -0.35 -5.29 -21.26
N CYS A 44 0.39 -5.06 -20.19
CA CYS A 44 0.45 -5.97 -19.04
C CYS A 44 -0.92 -6.11 -18.39
N ASP A 45 -1.58 -4.99 -18.06
CA ASP A 45 -2.92 -5.01 -17.44
C ASP A 45 -3.94 -5.70 -18.35
N LYS A 46 -3.92 -5.38 -19.66
CA LYS A 46 -4.78 -6.03 -20.64
C LYS A 46 -4.54 -7.54 -20.72
N ASN A 47 -3.27 -7.98 -20.72
CA ASN A 47 -2.96 -9.41 -20.73
C ASN A 47 -3.41 -10.09 -19.42
N ALA A 48 -3.27 -9.44 -18.26
CA ALA A 48 -3.73 -9.95 -16.98
C ALA A 48 -5.24 -10.28 -17.04
N THR A 49 -6.04 -9.38 -17.59
CA THR A 49 -7.48 -9.61 -17.76
C THR A 49 -7.79 -10.60 -18.89
N ASP A 50 -7.28 -10.37 -20.10
CA ASP A 50 -7.71 -11.14 -21.28
C ASP A 50 -7.15 -12.56 -21.32
N LYS A 51 -5.89 -12.75 -20.90
CA LYS A 51 -5.20 -14.05 -21.02
C LYS A 51 -5.21 -14.84 -19.72
N TYR A 52 -5.09 -14.14 -18.60
CA TYR A 52 -5.01 -14.77 -17.28
C TYR A 52 -6.32 -14.66 -16.50
N SER A 53 -7.36 -14.05 -17.09
CA SER A 53 -8.70 -13.93 -16.49
C SER A 53 -8.69 -13.27 -15.11
N ILE A 54 -7.72 -12.38 -14.84
CA ILE A 54 -7.67 -11.61 -13.60
C ILE A 54 -8.59 -10.40 -13.76
N PRO A 55 -9.67 -10.28 -12.95
CA PRO A 55 -10.57 -9.14 -13.02
C PRO A 55 -9.82 -7.82 -12.84
N SER A 56 -10.10 -6.83 -13.70
CA SER A 56 -9.46 -5.52 -13.65
C SER A 56 -9.68 -4.80 -12.30
N ALA A 57 -10.87 -4.99 -11.70
CA ALA A 57 -11.16 -4.51 -10.35
C ALA A 57 -10.19 -5.05 -9.28
N LEU A 58 -9.71 -6.29 -9.40
CA LEU A 58 -8.70 -6.83 -8.48
C LEU A 58 -7.32 -6.23 -8.71
N LEU A 59 -6.99 -5.89 -9.97
CA LEU A 59 -5.74 -5.18 -10.28
C LEU A 59 -5.74 -3.80 -9.62
N MET A 60 -6.84 -3.05 -9.76
CA MET A 60 -7.06 -1.76 -9.11
C MET A 60 -7.03 -1.86 -7.58
N GLU A 61 -7.71 -2.85 -7.00
CA GLU A 61 -7.69 -3.09 -5.55
C GLU A 61 -6.27 -3.31 -5.04
N ASN A 62 -5.49 -4.15 -5.72
CA ASN A 62 -4.10 -4.42 -5.35
C ASN A 62 -3.20 -3.19 -5.49
N ALA A 63 -3.38 -2.40 -6.55
CA ALA A 63 -2.64 -1.15 -6.75
C ALA A 63 -2.93 -0.16 -5.61
N GLY A 64 -4.21 0.08 -5.31
CA GLY A 64 -4.65 0.96 -4.23
C GLY A 64 -4.19 0.51 -2.85
N ILE A 65 -4.27 -0.80 -2.53
CA ILE A 65 -3.74 -1.35 -1.27
C ILE A 65 -2.25 -1.10 -1.16
N THR A 66 -1.50 -1.30 -2.25
CA THR A 66 -0.04 -1.09 -2.25
C THR A 66 0.29 0.39 -2.03
N SER A 67 -0.44 1.31 -2.69
CA SER A 67 -0.32 2.74 -2.44
C SER A 67 -0.65 3.12 -1.00
N TYR A 68 -1.70 2.53 -0.41
CA TYR A 68 -2.04 2.71 1.00
C TYR A 68 -0.91 2.22 1.93
N ARG A 69 -0.30 1.07 1.63
CA ARG A 69 0.83 0.54 2.42
C ARG A 69 2.03 1.48 2.38
N CYS A 70 2.40 1.96 1.19
CA CYS A 70 3.45 2.97 1.06
C CYS A 70 3.11 4.25 1.84
N LEU A 71 1.85 4.70 1.80
CA LEU A 71 1.41 5.85 2.61
C LEU A 71 1.59 5.56 4.11
N THR A 72 1.21 4.38 4.60
CA THR A 72 1.33 4.05 6.02
C THR A 72 2.78 3.99 6.49
N GLU A 73 3.73 3.58 5.63
CA GLU A 73 5.16 3.57 5.96
C GLU A 73 5.73 4.97 6.23
N LEU A 74 5.07 6.02 5.74
CA LEU A 74 5.44 7.41 5.98
C LEU A 74 4.89 7.97 7.30
N LEU A 75 4.02 7.23 7.99
CA LEU A 75 3.40 7.66 9.23
C LEU A 75 4.21 7.25 10.47
N PRO A 76 4.12 7.98 11.59
CA PRO A 76 4.70 7.56 12.85
C PRO A 76 4.22 6.16 13.27
N ASN A 77 5.16 5.29 13.61
CA ASN A 77 4.90 3.88 13.96
C ASN A 77 4.20 3.08 12.85
N SER A 78 4.28 3.54 11.59
CA SER A 78 3.68 2.92 10.41
C SER A 78 2.18 2.63 10.56
N ARG A 79 1.45 3.50 11.27
CA ARG A 79 0.07 3.25 11.69
C ARG A 79 -0.85 4.42 11.40
N MET A 80 -2.07 4.09 10.98
CA MET A 80 -3.19 5.02 10.89
C MET A 80 -3.80 5.30 12.28
N THR A 81 -4.12 6.56 12.57
CA THR A 81 -4.78 6.96 13.81
C THR A 81 -5.96 7.91 13.54
N PRO A 82 -6.88 8.10 14.51
CA PRO A 82 -7.96 9.08 14.40
C PRO A 82 -7.50 10.53 14.16
N GLN A 83 -6.23 10.84 14.42
CA GLN A 83 -5.63 12.15 14.18
C GLN A 83 -5.02 12.27 12.78
N THR A 84 -4.78 11.15 12.09
CA THR A 84 -4.26 11.17 10.71
C THR A 84 -5.34 11.72 9.78
N LYS A 85 -5.00 12.78 9.05
CA LYS A 85 -5.87 13.41 8.06
C LYS A 85 -5.26 13.23 6.67
N VAL A 86 -5.99 12.58 5.78
CA VAL A 86 -5.57 12.32 4.40
C VAL A 86 -6.53 13.02 3.45
N LEU A 87 -5.98 13.75 2.48
CA LEU A 87 -6.72 14.27 1.34
C LEU A 87 -6.36 13.43 0.13
N VAL A 88 -7.35 12.80 -0.49
CA VAL A 88 -7.17 12.05 -1.74
C VAL A 88 -7.81 12.84 -2.87
N VAL A 89 -7.05 13.12 -3.92
CA VAL A 89 -7.51 13.87 -5.09
C VAL A 89 -7.62 12.92 -6.27
N CYS A 90 -8.84 12.60 -6.68
CA CYS A 90 -9.11 11.56 -7.67
C CYS A 90 -9.54 12.17 -9.01
N GLY A 91 -8.82 11.87 -10.09
CA GLY A 91 -9.26 12.14 -11.47
C GLY A 91 -10.22 11.06 -12.00
N PRO A 92 -10.86 11.25 -13.17
CA PRO A 92 -11.87 10.31 -13.69
C PRO A 92 -11.33 8.94 -14.17
N GLY A 93 -10.02 8.80 -14.33
CA GLY A 93 -9.38 7.59 -14.85
C GLY A 93 -9.01 6.55 -13.78
N ASN A 94 -8.27 5.52 -14.20
CA ASN A 94 -7.88 4.39 -13.36
C ASN A 94 -7.18 4.81 -12.06
N ASN A 95 -6.25 5.77 -12.13
CA ASN A 95 -5.55 6.29 -10.94
C ASN A 95 -6.51 6.91 -9.91
N GLY A 96 -7.64 7.48 -10.35
CA GLY A 96 -8.66 7.95 -9.42
C GLY A 96 -9.38 6.81 -8.72
N GLY A 97 -9.59 5.69 -9.42
CA GLY A 97 -10.06 4.43 -8.85
C GLY A 97 -9.12 3.89 -7.77
N ASP A 98 -7.81 3.85 -8.05
CA ASP A 98 -6.79 3.49 -7.04
C ASP A 98 -6.87 4.42 -5.82
N GLY A 99 -7.09 5.72 -6.05
CA GLY A 99 -7.30 6.71 -4.99
C GLY A 99 -8.53 6.42 -4.13
N PHE A 100 -9.64 5.97 -4.71
CA PHE A 100 -10.82 5.57 -3.94
C PHE A 100 -10.56 4.34 -3.07
N VAL A 101 -9.79 3.37 -3.58
CA VAL A 101 -9.32 2.23 -2.77
C VAL A 101 -8.48 2.74 -1.60
N VAL A 102 -7.49 3.61 -1.84
CA VAL A 102 -6.69 4.24 -0.77
C VAL A 102 -7.58 4.93 0.25
N ALA A 103 -8.56 5.71 -0.19
CA ALA A 103 -9.48 6.43 0.69
C ALA A 103 -10.28 5.47 1.58
N ARG A 104 -10.81 4.39 1.02
CA ARG A 104 -11.51 3.34 1.77
C ARG A 104 -10.59 2.70 2.81
N TYR A 105 -9.34 2.39 2.45
CA TYR A 105 -8.38 1.83 3.41
C TYR A 105 -8.00 2.80 4.52
N VAL A 106 -7.82 4.09 4.21
CA VAL A 106 -7.60 5.11 5.25
C VAL A 106 -8.77 5.14 6.25
N HIS A 107 -10.00 5.22 5.74
CA HIS A 107 -11.21 5.24 6.57
C HIS A 107 -11.35 3.98 7.42
N SER A 108 -11.23 2.79 6.81
CA SER A 108 -11.39 1.50 7.49
C SER A 108 -10.31 1.24 8.56
N ASN A 109 -9.17 1.91 8.49
CA ASN A 109 -8.09 1.79 9.48
C ASN A 109 -8.07 2.94 10.50
N GLY A 110 -9.16 3.71 10.58
CA GLY A 110 -9.38 4.73 11.62
C GLY A 110 -8.80 6.10 11.31
N GLY A 111 -8.35 6.36 10.08
CA GLY A 111 -7.92 7.68 9.63
C GLY A 111 -9.09 8.55 9.20
N GLN A 112 -8.92 9.87 9.24
CA GLN A 112 -9.84 10.81 8.63
C GLN A 112 -9.47 11.02 7.18
N VAL A 113 -10.39 10.78 6.26
CA VAL A 113 -10.17 10.97 4.82
C VAL A 113 -11.17 11.95 4.24
N ARG A 114 -10.70 12.80 3.33
CA ARG A 114 -11.56 13.54 2.40
C ARG A 114 -11.16 13.19 0.99
N VAL A 115 -12.14 13.02 0.12
CA VAL A 115 -11.93 12.74 -1.30
C VAL A 115 -12.41 13.94 -2.10
N ILE A 116 -11.54 14.48 -2.96
CA ILE A 116 -11.89 15.49 -3.96
C ILE A 116 -12.02 14.79 -5.30
N LEU A 117 -13.17 14.97 -5.94
CA LEU A 117 -13.38 14.58 -7.32
C LEU A 117 -12.95 15.73 -8.23
N LEU A 118 -12.06 15.48 -9.17
CA LEU A 118 -11.63 16.49 -10.16
C LEU A 118 -12.62 16.67 -11.32
N ASN A 119 -13.67 15.85 -11.37
CA ASN A 119 -14.73 15.92 -12.36
C ASN A 119 -16.07 15.50 -11.75
N SER A 120 -17.15 15.66 -12.52
CA SER A 120 -18.47 15.17 -12.10
C SER A 120 -18.50 13.64 -12.01
N ARG A 121 -19.36 13.09 -11.14
CA ARG A 121 -19.39 11.65 -10.82
C ARG A 121 -19.64 10.78 -12.06
N GLU A 122 -20.38 11.30 -13.04
CA GLU A 122 -20.71 10.62 -14.29
C GLU A 122 -19.50 10.45 -15.22
N LYS A 123 -18.42 11.21 -14.99
CA LYS A 123 -17.17 11.09 -15.73
C LYS A 123 -16.25 9.99 -15.21
N TYR A 124 -16.61 9.30 -14.13
CA TYR A 124 -15.90 8.12 -13.66
C TYR A 124 -16.55 6.89 -14.27
N HIS A 125 -15.74 5.97 -14.81
CA HIS A 125 -16.23 4.79 -15.51
C HIS A 125 -15.40 3.56 -15.17
N GLY A 126 -15.90 2.38 -15.54
CA GLY A 126 -15.25 1.11 -15.24
C GLY A 126 -15.00 0.95 -13.74
N ASP A 127 -13.83 0.42 -13.39
CA ASP A 127 -13.47 0.11 -12.01
C ASP A 127 -13.39 1.35 -11.10
N ALA A 128 -13.07 2.53 -11.67
CA ALA A 128 -13.07 3.77 -10.91
C ALA A 128 -14.48 4.16 -10.46
N SER A 129 -15.49 3.94 -11.31
CA SER A 129 -16.89 4.14 -10.92
C SER A 129 -17.34 3.11 -9.88
N THR A 130 -16.91 1.85 -10.01
CA THR A 130 -17.22 0.79 -9.04
C THR A 130 -16.71 1.11 -7.65
N ASN A 131 -15.56 1.80 -7.54
CA ASN A 131 -15.01 2.22 -6.25
C ASN A 131 -15.55 3.56 -5.74
N LEU A 132 -16.35 4.28 -6.53
CA LEU A 132 -16.96 5.57 -6.19
C LEU A 132 -18.36 5.42 -5.55
N ASN A 133 -18.53 4.47 -4.62
CA ASN A 133 -19.81 4.21 -3.94
C ASN A 133 -19.96 5.05 -2.66
#